data_AF-A0A8B6BNX1-F1
#
_entry.id   AF-A0A8B6BNX1-F1
#
_cell.length_a   1.000
_cell.length_b   1.000
_cell.length_c   1.000
_cell.angle_alpha   90.00
_cell.angle_beta   90.00
_cell.angle_gamma   90.00
#
_symmetry.space_group_name_H-M   'P 1'
#
loop_
_entity.id
_entity.type
_entity.pdbx_description
1 polymer ?
#
loop_
_entity_poly.entity_id
_entity_poly.type
_entity_poly.pdbx_seq_one_letter_code
_entity_poly.pdbx_strand_id
1 'polypeptide(L)'
;GDSLTIDCHYDSTGRTKPTLGGLSTAEEMCLAFIYYYPKTEISNCQSMPLYDQIGSNPYHNVDTMYSWNWQNQDVKNKFKDIMNKTNLYHECDSHTHPDSPRYQQNVYRVPEPRIKYTPPPRQCPGSQ
;
A
#
# COMPACT_ATOMS: atom_id res chain seq x y z
N GLY A 1 4.41 -19.82 5.12
CA GLY A 1 5.51 -18.92 4.73
C GLY A 1 5.41 -17.64 5.54
N ASP A 2 6.43 -16.82 5.48
CA ASP A 2 6.45 -15.52 6.13
C ASP A 2 5.76 -14.47 5.25
N SER A 3 5.47 -13.30 5.82
CA SER A 3 4.89 -12.18 5.11
C SER A 3 5.73 -10.93 5.36
N LEU A 4 5.97 -10.17 4.29
CA LEU A 4 6.63 -8.88 4.36
C LEU A 4 5.57 -7.79 4.22
N THR A 5 5.51 -6.89 5.20
CA THR A 5 4.60 -5.74 5.19
C THR A 5 5.42 -4.47 5.20
N ILE A 6 5.11 -3.57 4.27
CA ILE A 6 5.71 -2.24 4.17
C ILE A 6 4.62 -1.24 4.52
N ASP A 7 4.89 -0.35 5.47
CA ASP A 7 3.98 0.71 5.90
C ASP A 7 4.61 2.07 5.65
N CYS A 8 3.82 2.97 5.05
CA CYS A 8 4.25 4.29 4.63
C CYS A 8 3.28 5.34 5.19
N HIS A 9 3.81 6.31 5.93
CA HIS A 9 3.03 7.42 6.46
C HIS A 9 3.28 8.68 5.64
N TYR A 10 2.21 9.26 5.11
CA TYR A 10 2.24 10.45 4.27
C TYR A 10 1.60 11.65 4.97
N ASP A 11 2.19 12.83 4.81
CA ASP A 11 1.57 14.11 5.20
C ASP A 11 0.90 14.76 3.98
N SER A 12 -0.42 14.83 4.02
CA SER A 12 -1.25 15.46 2.98
C SER A 12 -1.96 16.72 3.48
N THR A 13 -1.52 17.33 4.58
CA THR A 13 -2.12 18.55 5.17
C THR A 13 -2.20 19.71 4.17
N GLY A 14 -1.23 19.83 3.26
CA GLY A 14 -1.22 20.83 2.19
C GLY A 14 -2.02 20.47 0.92
N ARG A 15 -2.69 19.32 0.87
CA ARG A 15 -3.41 18.83 -0.32
C ARG A 15 -4.92 18.87 -0.09
N THR A 16 -5.65 19.36 -1.10
CA THR A 16 -7.12 19.43 -1.06
C THR A 16 -7.82 18.29 -1.79
N LYS A 17 -7.07 17.57 -2.62
CA LYS A 17 -7.49 16.43 -3.43
C LYS A 17 -6.69 15.19 -3.04
N PRO A 18 -7.20 13.98 -3.29
CA PRO A 18 -6.45 12.76 -3.03
C PRO A 18 -5.20 12.75 -3.90
N THR A 19 -4.11 12.23 -3.34
CA THR A 19 -2.85 12.01 -4.07
C THR A 19 -2.76 10.53 -4.40
N LEU A 20 -2.59 10.20 -5.68
CA LEU A 20 -2.54 8.81 -6.14
C LEU A 20 -1.10 8.28 -6.15
N GLY A 21 -0.97 6.96 -6.21
CA GLY A 21 0.31 6.32 -6.45
C GLY A 21 0.75 6.47 -7.91
N GLY A 22 2.02 6.82 -8.15
CA GLY A 22 2.55 7.00 -9.50
C GLY A 22 3.98 7.54 -9.53
N LEU A 23 4.47 7.87 -10.73
CA LEU A 23 5.87 8.28 -10.97
C LEU A 23 6.09 9.79 -10.97
N SER A 24 5.00 10.57 -11.00
CA SER A 24 5.07 12.03 -11.05
C SER A 24 5.44 12.63 -9.69
N THR A 25 6.01 13.84 -9.72
CA THR A 25 6.24 14.66 -8.52
C THR A 25 4.96 15.07 -7.77
N ALA A 26 3.80 14.96 -8.42
CA ALA A 26 2.50 15.22 -7.82
C ALA A 26 1.83 13.97 -7.24
N GLU A 27 2.47 12.80 -7.38
CA GLU A 27 2.00 11.48 -6.96
C GLU A 27 2.90 10.95 -5.83
N GLU A 28 2.49 9.84 -5.20
CA GLU A 28 3.23 9.21 -4.10
C GLU A 28 3.74 7.81 -4.47
N MET A 29 4.73 7.32 -3.72
CA MET A 29 5.26 5.96 -3.84
C MET A 29 5.50 5.34 -2.46
N CYS A 30 5.17 4.05 -2.30
CA CYS A 30 5.57 3.25 -1.13
C CYS A 30 6.50 2.12 -1.59
N LEU A 31 7.81 2.28 -1.43
CA LEU A 31 8.81 1.34 -1.94
C LEU A 31 9.81 0.95 -0.84
N ALA A 32 10.22 -0.32 -0.84
CA ALA A 32 11.36 -0.80 -0.07
C ALA A 32 12.29 -1.60 -0.98
N PHE A 33 13.56 -1.19 -1.07
CA PHE A 33 14.59 -1.91 -1.81
C PHE A 33 15.33 -2.84 -0.84
N ILE A 34 15.08 -4.14 -0.97
CA ILE A 34 15.61 -5.15 -0.04
C ILE A 34 16.76 -5.90 -0.72
N TYR A 35 17.93 -5.83 -0.10
CA TYR A 35 19.12 -6.59 -0.49
C TYR A 35 19.19 -7.87 0.35
N TYR A 36 19.26 -9.03 -0.30
CA TYR A 36 19.21 -10.34 0.36
C TYR A 36 20.10 -11.39 -0.35
N TYR A 37 20.40 -12.49 0.35
CA TYR A 37 21.10 -13.66 -0.19
C TYR A 37 20.52 -14.96 0.42
N PRO A 38 20.45 -16.10 -0.30
CA PRO A 38 20.83 -16.28 -1.71
C PRO A 38 19.89 -15.54 -2.66
N LYS A 39 20.40 -15.19 -3.85
CA LYS A 39 19.59 -14.56 -4.90
C LYS A 39 18.40 -15.45 -5.22
N THR A 40 17.19 -14.89 -5.25
CA THR A 40 15.98 -15.56 -5.73
C THR A 40 15.59 -15.01 -7.11
N GLU A 41 14.61 -15.65 -7.74
CA GLU A 41 14.06 -15.18 -9.01
C GLU A 41 13.12 -13.97 -8.85
N ILE A 42 12.61 -13.73 -7.64
CA ILE A 42 11.68 -12.63 -7.34
C ILE A 42 12.40 -11.29 -7.48
N SER A 43 11.82 -10.43 -8.33
CA SER A 43 12.35 -9.12 -8.68
C SER A 43 11.63 -7.97 -8.00
N ASN A 44 10.30 -8.01 -8.08
CA ASN A 44 9.40 -6.99 -7.63
C ASN A 44 8.16 -7.67 -7.08
N CYS A 45 7.69 -7.20 -5.94
CA CYS A 45 6.42 -7.61 -5.37
C CYS A 45 5.65 -6.34 -4.97
N GLN A 46 4.40 -6.26 -5.39
CA GLN A 46 3.53 -5.15 -5.11
C GLN A 46 2.14 -5.62 -4.70
N SER A 47 1.43 -4.76 -3.98
CA SER A 47 0.04 -4.96 -3.63
C SER A 47 -0.76 -3.70 -3.90
N MET A 48 -1.96 -3.83 -4.44
CA MET A 48 -2.85 -2.70 -4.69
C MET A 48 -4.29 -3.02 -4.26
N PRO A 49 -5.03 -2.04 -3.71
CA PRO A 49 -6.46 -2.17 -3.46
C PRO A 49 -7.25 -2.24 -4.78
N LEU A 50 -8.25 -3.13 -4.83
CA LEU A 50 -9.14 -3.23 -5.98
C LEU A 50 -10.19 -2.10 -6.05
N TYR A 51 -10.34 -1.32 -4.97
CA TYR A 51 -11.36 -0.27 -4.83
C TYR A 51 -12.81 -0.73 -5.10
N ASP A 52 -13.05 -2.04 -5.01
CA ASP A 52 -14.31 -2.72 -5.28
C ASP A 52 -15.48 -2.27 -4.38
N GLN A 53 -15.19 -1.51 -3.32
CA GLN A 53 -16.16 -0.95 -2.39
C GLN A 53 -16.45 0.55 -2.59
N ILE A 54 -15.80 1.24 -3.55
CA ILE A 54 -15.97 2.70 -3.76
C ILE A 54 -17.23 3.04 -4.56
N GLY A 55 -17.54 2.26 -5.61
CA GLY A 55 -18.65 2.52 -6.52
C GLY A 55 -19.13 1.24 -7.22
N SER A 56 -20.20 1.37 -8.00
CA SER A 56 -20.76 0.25 -8.77
C SER A 56 -19.98 -0.07 -10.05
N ASN A 57 -19.18 0.87 -10.55
CA ASN A 57 -18.36 0.71 -11.74
C ASN A 57 -16.88 0.92 -11.40
N PRO A 58 -16.05 -0.14 -11.42
CA PRO A 58 -14.64 -0.06 -11.05
C PRO A 58 -13.81 0.86 -11.95
N TYR A 59 -14.23 1.07 -13.20
CA TYR A 59 -13.55 1.97 -14.14
C TYR A 59 -13.64 3.45 -13.74
N HIS A 60 -14.58 3.83 -12.87
CA HIS A 60 -14.78 5.21 -12.41
C HIS A 60 -14.47 5.39 -10.92
N ASN A 61 -13.81 4.41 -10.28
CA ASN A 61 -13.50 4.51 -8.85
C ASN A 61 -12.63 5.73 -8.56
N VAL A 62 -11.65 6.02 -9.42
CA VAL A 62 -10.78 7.19 -9.29
C VAL A 62 -11.58 8.49 -9.45
N ASP A 63 -12.40 8.60 -10.49
CA ASP A 63 -13.26 9.78 -10.71
C ASP A 63 -14.21 10.02 -9.52
N THR A 64 -14.82 8.94 -9.03
CA THR A 64 -15.69 8.95 -7.84
C THR A 64 -14.91 9.45 -6.64
N MET A 65 -13.69 8.96 -6.43
CA MET A 65 -12.81 9.40 -5.35
C MET A 65 -12.50 10.90 -5.45
N TYR A 66 -12.22 11.43 -6.65
CA TYR A 66 -11.98 12.85 -6.87
C TYR A 66 -13.21 13.74 -6.69
N SER A 67 -14.42 13.19 -6.86
CA SER A 67 -15.67 13.93 -6.64
C SER A 67 -16.01 14.16 -5.16
N TRP A 68 -15.38 13.42 -4.24
CA TRP A 68 -15.66 13.53 -2.81
C TRP A 68 -15.03 14.77 -2.18
N ASN A 69 -15.65 15.27 -1.12
CA ASN A 69 -15.10 16.36 -0.34
C ASN A 69 -14.08 15.84 0.70
N TRP A 70 -12.80 15.79 0.33
CA TRP A 70 -11.71 15.31 1.18
C TRP A 70 -11.37 16.20 2.38
N GLN A 71 -11.90 17.41 2.45
CA GLN A 71 -11.78 18.23 3.66
C GLN A 71 -12.71 17.73 4.78
N ASN A 72 -13.76 16.96 4.44
CA ASN A 72 -14.66 16.38 5.42
C ASN A 72 -14.03 15.13 6.08
N GLN A 73 -13.98 15.13 7.41
CA GLN A 73 -13.45 14.01 8.19
C GLN A 73 -14.25 12.72 8.01
N ASP A 74 -15.56 12.80 7.81
CA ASP A 74 -16.41 11.62 7.57
C ASP A 74 -16.08 10.94 6.25
N VAL A 75 -15.71 11.71 5.22
CA VAL A 75 -15.23 11.18 3.94
C VAL A 75 -13.91 10.45 4.14
N LYS A 76 -12.97 11.03 4.91
CA LYS A 76 -11.71 10.37 5.25
C LYS A 76 -11.93 9.07 6.02
N ASN A 77 -12.85 9.07 6.99
CA ASN A 77 -13.19 7.89 7.78
C ASN A 77 -13.87 6.81 6.93
N LYS A 78 -14.79 7.21 6.03
CA LYS A 78 -15.41 6.32 5.04
C LYS A 78 -14.37 5.66 4.15
N PHE A 79 -13.40 6.42 3.65
CA PHE A 79 -12.33 5.86 2.84
C PHE A 79 -11.48 4.86 3.62
N LYS A 80 -11.10 5.17 4.87
CA LYS A 80 -10.39 4.22 5.73
C LYS A 80 -11.17 2.92 5.96
N ASP A 81 -12.48 3.01 6.17
CA ASP A 81 -13.35 1.84 6.32
C ASP A 81 -13.41 1.00 5.04
N ILE A 82 -13.54 1.65 3.88
CA ILE A 82 -13.47 0.99 2.57
C ILE A 82 -12.13 0.27 2.41
N MET A 83 -11.02 0.94 2.67
CA MET A 83 -9.68 0.37 2.53
C MET A 83 -9.43 -0.81 3.46
N ASN A 84 -10.06 -0.84 4.64
CA ASN A 84 -9.98 -1.97 5.56
C ASN A 84 -10.80 -3.20 5.10
N LYS A 85 -11.75 -3.01 4.16
CA LYS A 85 -12.66 -4.05 3.66
C LYS A 85 -12.35 -4.49 2.24
N THR A 86 -11.74 -3.63 1.42
CA THR A 86 -11.42 -3.90 0.03
C THR A 86 -10.39 -5.01 -0.09
N ASN A 87 -10.58 -5.86 -1.11
CA ASN A 87 -9.62 -6.90 -1.44
C ASN A 87 -8.34 -6.31 -2.03
N LEU A 88 -7.22 -6.98 -1.77
CA LEU A 88 -5.93 -6.61 -2.32
C LEU A 88 -5.55 -7.55 -3.46
N TYR A 89 -5.09 -6.96 -4.54
CA TYR A 89 -4.40 -7.64 -5.61
C TYR A 89 -2.91 -7.66 -5.30
N HIS A 90 -2.31 -8.85 -5.26
CA HIS A 90 -0.87 -9.03 -5.09
C HIS A 90 -0.27 -9.58 -6.37
N GLU A 91 0.84 -8.99 -6.79
CA GLU A 91 1.62 -9.40 -7.95
C GLU A 91 3.09 -9.44 -7.57
N CYS A 92 3.73 -10.56 -7.86
CA CYS A 92 5.17 -10.68 -7.83
C CYS A 92 5.68 -11.12 -9.20
N ASP A 93 6.66 -10.39 -9.70
CA ASP A 93 7.32 -10.65 -10.97
C ASP A 93 8.69 -11.29 -10.76
N SER A 94 9.18 -11.94 -11.83
CA SER A 94 10.54 -12.47 -11.91
C SER A 94 11.38 -11.66 -12.90
N HIS A 95 12.68 -11.54 -12.63
CA HIS A 95 13.62 -10.91 -13.57
C HIS A 95 14.05 -11.84 -14.73
N THR A 96 13.69 -13.13 -14.71
CA THR A 96 14.35 -14.13 -15.57
C THR A 96 13.76 -14.24 -16.98
N HIS A 97 12.52 -13.82 -17.26
CA HIS A 97 11.96 -13.75 -18.63
C HIS A 97 10.63 -12.95 -18.66
N PRO A 98 10.28 -12.27 -19.78
CA PRO A 98 8.96 -11.66 -19.97
C PRO A 98 7.78 -12.66 -19.89
N ASP A 99 8.06 -13.94 -20.17
CA ASP A 99 7.11 -15.05 -20.10
C ASP A 99 7.17 -15.81 -18.77
N SER A 100 7.95 -15.33 -17.79
CA SER A 100 7.99 -15.95 -16.47
C SER A 100 6.61 -15.88 -15.80
N PRO A 101 6.19 -16.94 -15.10
CA PRO A 101 4.88 -16.95 -14.46
C PRO A 101 4.81 -15.82 -13.43
N ARG A 102 3.84 -14.91 -13.60
CA ARG A 102 3.50 -13.93 -12.58
C ARG A 102 2.81 -14.64 -11.44
N TYR A 103 3.36 -14.51 -10.23
CA TYR A 103 2.67 -15.00 -9.06
C TYR A 103 1.59 -13.99 -8.70
N GLN A 104 0.39 -14.25 -9.18
CA GLN A 104 -0.78 -13.43 -8.93
C GLN A 104 -1.67 -14.13 -7.90
N GLN A 105 -1.98 -13.43 -6.82
CA GLN A 105 -2.90 -13.92 -5.80
C GLN A 105 -3.88 -12.81 -5.43
N ASN A 106 -5.16 -13.13 -5.45
CA ASN A 106 -6.16 -12.34 -4.75
C ASN A 106 -6.03 -12.67 -3.27
N VAL A 107 -5.46 -11.75 -2.49
CA VAL A 107 -5.35 -11.94 -1.04
C VAL A 107 -6.43 -11.11 -0.37
N TYR A 108 -7.23 -11.80 0.44
CA TYR A 108 -8.44 -11.23 1.03
C TYR A 108 -8.16 -10.26 2.20
N ARG A 109 -6.95 -10.23 2.76
CA ARG A 109 -6.51 -9.24 3.78
C ARG A 109 -5.01 -9.35 4.04
N VAL A 110 -4.34 -8.22 4.31
CA VAL A 110 -2.97 -8.24 4.87
C VAL A 110 -3.04 -8.95 6.21
N PRO A 111 -2.24 -10.01 6.46
CA PRO A 111 -2.21 -10.63 7.77
C PRO A 111 -1.66 -9.64 8.80
N GLU A 112 -2.43 -9.36 9.84
CA GLU A 112 -1.93 -8.55 10.96
C GLU A 112 -0.83 -9.33 11.72
N PRO A 113 0.25 -8.66 12.14
CA PRO A 113 1.26 -9.28 12.99
C PRO A 113 0.63 -9.79 14.29
N ARG A 114 0.77 -11.09 14.58
CA ARG A 114 0.22 -11.70 15.80
C ARG A 114 0.85 -11.16 17.09
N ILE A 115 2.06 -10.61 17.00
CA ILE A 115 2.80 -10.07 18.14
C ILE A 115 3.16 -8.62 17.82
N LYS A 116 2.77 -7.70 18.71
CA LYS A 116 3.18 -6.30 18.60
C LYS A 116 4.65 -6.17 18.98
N TYR A 117 5.45 -5.66 18.06
CA TYR A 117 6.83 -5.30 18.36
C TYR A 117 6.86 -4.22 19.43
N THR A 118 7.61 -4.47 20.51
CA THR A 118 7.89 -3.45 21.53
C THR A 118 9.34 -3.05 21.37
N PRO A 119 9.64 -1.80 20.96
CA PRO A 119 11.02 -1.37 20.82
C PRO A 119 11.71 -1.45 22.19
N PRO A 120 12.98 -1.88 22.24
CA PRO A 120 13.74 -1.80 23.47
C PRO A 120 13.84 -0.33 23.93
N PRO A 121 13.99 -0.07 25.24
CA PRO A 121 14.17 1.28 25.75
C PRO A 121 15.29 2.01 24.99
N ARG A 122 15.05 3.26 24.60
CA ARG A 122 16.08 4.09 23.93
C ARG A 122 17.30 4.19 24.84
N GLN A 123 18.42 3.63 24.39
CA GLN A 123 19.70 3.66 25.14
C GLN A 123 20.54 4.91 24.80
N CYS A 124 20.14 5.70 23.81
CA CYS A 124 20.87 6.92 23.45
C CYS A 124 20.59 8.02 24.48
N PRO A 125 21.62 8.58 25.16
CA PRO A 125 21.43 9.77 25.97
C PRO A 125 20.93 10.89 25.07
N GLY A 126 19.78 11.49 25.43
CA GLY A 126 19.23 12.61 24.68
C GLY A 126 20.27 13.73 24.59
N SER A 127 20.55 14.18 23.37
CA SER A 127 21.22 15.47 23.16
C SER A 127 20.36 16.54 23.83
N GLN A 128 20.90 17.15 24.89
CA GLN A 128 20.39 18.39 25.46
C GLN A 128 20.46 19.53 24.43
#